data_AF-A0A9D5XLI0-F1
#
_entry.id   AF-A0A9D5XLI0-F1
#
_cell.length_a   1.000
_cell.length_b   1.000
_cell.length_c   1.000
_cell.angle_alpha   90.00
_cell.angle_beta   90.00
_cell.angle_gamma   90.00
#
_symmetry.space_group_name_H-M   'P 1'
#
loop_
_entity.id
_entity.type
_entity.pdbx_description
1 polymer ?
#
loop_
_entity_poly.entity_id
_entity_poly.type
_entity_poly.pdbx_seq_one_letter_code
_entity_poly.pdbx_strand_id
1 'polypeptide(L)'
;MADATAPATKPKAAPRKKKAVVEAPYVDADGMQTAAAPVNWPFGQKTPEPDPDLSDMTPLDFLLQVMRDPKQAEARRMQAATIAAPYVHPKAEEKGKKAAKQEAAAAAGSKFVRPAAPPRLAAAGGKKV
;
A
#
# COMPACT_ATOMS: atom_id res chain seq x y z
N MET A 1 -69.00 -56.89 -35.30
CA MET A 1 -67.94 -55.86 -35.19
C MET A 1 -68.05 -55.23 -33.82
N ALA A 2 -67.27 -55.71 -32.85
CA ALA A 2 -67.21 -55.18 -31.50
C ALA A 2 -65.73 -54.93 -31.19
N ASP A 3 -65.30 -53.68 -31.28
CA ASP A 3 -63.94 -53.27 -30.92
C ASP A 3 -64.01 -52.57 -29.56
N ALA A 4 -63.39 -53.21 -28.57
CA ALA A 4 -63.30 -52.76 -27.20
C ALA A 4 -62.12 -51.79 -27.08
N THR A 5 -62.41 -50.51 -26.84
CA THR A 5 -61.38 -49.50 -26.55
C THR A 5 -60.83 -49.70 -25.12
N ALA A 6 -59.55 -50.02 -25.03
CA ALA A 6 -58.82 -50.20 -23.77
C ALA A 6 -58.34 -48.85 -23.20
N PRO A 7 -58.40 -48.62 -21.87
CA PRO A 7 -57.96 -47.37 -21.25
C PRO A 7 -56.44 -47.28 -21.13
N ALA A 8 -55.86 -46.21 -21.70
CA ALA A 8 -54.44 -45.90 -21.62
C ALA A 8 -53.99 -45.59 -20.18
N THR A 9 -53.17 -46.47 -19.61
CA THR A 9 -52.45 -46.28 -18.35
C THR A 9 -51.30 -45.31 -18.53
N LYS A 10 -51.33 -44.16 -17.83
CA LYS A 10 -50.23 -43.18 -17.76
C LYS A 10 -49.00 -43.80 -17.08
N PRO A 11 -47.78 -43.71 -17.66
CA PRO A 11 -46.58 -44.18 -16.96
C PRO A 11 -46.25 -43.24 -15.80
N LYS A 12 -46.24 -43.82 -14.60
CA LYS A 12 -45.91 -43.19 -13.32
C LYS A 12 -44.45 -42.72 -13.36
N ALA A 13 -44.24 -41.41 -13.29
CA ALA A 13 -42.91 -40.80 -13.28
C ALA A 13 -42.09 -41.31 -12.08
N ALA A 14 -40.95 -41.94 -12.37
CA ALA A 14 -39.99 -42.39 -11.37
C ALA A 14 -39.43 -41.18 -10.59
N PRO A 15 -39.21 -41.31 -9.26
CA PRO A 15 -38.64 -40.23 -8.48
C PRO A 15 -37.20 -39.98 -8.93
N ARG A 16 -36.94 -38.77 -9.47
CA ARG A 16 -35.59 -38.30 -9.76
C ARG A 16 -34.80 -38.31 -8.46
N LYS A 17 -33.84 -39.23 -8.34
CA LYS A 17 -32.85 -39.22 -7.26
C LYS A 17 -32.21 -37.83 -7.26
N LYS A 18 -32.38 -37.07 -6.17
CA LYS A 18 -31.69 -35.80 -5.96
C LYS A 18 -30.21 -36.13 -6.00
N LYS A 19 -29.51 -35.76 -7.08
CA LYS A 19 -28.05 -35.80 -7.11
C LYS A 19 -27.62 -34.94 -5.93
N ALA A 20 -26.92 -35.53 -4.97
CA ALA A 20 -26.23 -34.77 -3.94
C ALA A 20 -25.49 -33.65 -4.68
N VAL A 21 -25.79 -32.41 -4.32
CA VAL A 21 -25.06 -31.25 -4.79
C VAL A 21 -23.63 -31.51 -4.36
N VAL A 22 -22.80 -31.93 -5.31
CA VAL A 22 -21.36 -32.05 -5.09
C VAL A 22 -20.91 -30.61 -4.94
N GLU A 23 -20.70 -30.18 -3.70
CA GLU A 23 -20.10 -28.88 -3.40
C GLU A 23 -18.87 -28.75 -4.30
N ALA A 24 -18.86 -27.70 -5.13
CA ALA A 24 -17.78 -27.51 -6.07
C ALA A 24 -16.49 -27.38 -5.25
N PRO A 25 -15.49 -28.26 -5.42
CA PRO A 25 -14.30 -28.31 -4.55
C PRO A 25 -13.41 -27.06 -4.66
N TYR A 26 -13.83 -26.10 -5.49
CA TYR A 26 -13.12 -24.88 -5.84
C TYR A 26 -13.88 -23.60 -5.46
N VAL A 27 -15.15 -23.70 -5.04
CA VAL A 27 -16.00 -22.56 -4.68
C VAL A 27 -16.75 -22.87 -3.38
N ASP A 28 -16.51 -22.09 -2.34
CA ASP A 28 -17.19 -22.22 -1.04
C ASP A 28 -18.68 -21.86 -1.15
N ALA A 29 -19.46 -22.16 -0.10
CA ALA A 29 -20.89 -21.85 -0.03
C ALA A 29 -21.19 -20.34 -0.22
N ASP A 30 -20.24 -19.47 0.13
CA ASP A 30 -20.31 -18.02 -0.04
C ASP A 30 -19.90 -17.54 -1.45
N GLY A 31 -19.60 -18.46 -2.36
CA GLY A 31 -19.18 -18.11 -3.73
C GLY A 31 -17.72 -17.63 -3.84
N MET A 32 -16.90 -17.90 -2.83
CA MET A 32 -15.48 -17.52 -2.78
C MET A 32 -14.60 -18.64 -3.32
N GLN A 33 -13.51 -18.28 -3.98
CA GLN A 33 -12.53 -19.25 -4.46
C GLN A 33 -11.78 -19.90 -3.28
N THR A 34 -11.86 -21.22 -3.18
CA THR A 34 -11.06 -21.98 -2.20
C THR A 34 -9.57 -21.92 -2.56
N ALA A 35 -8.68 -22.08 -1.58
CA ALA A 35 -7.23 -22.17 -1.83
C ALA A 35 -6.81 -23.35 -2.73
N ALA A 36 -7.70 -24.33 -2.92
CA ALA A 36 -7.51 -25.48 -3.82
C ALA A 36 -7.90 -25.17 -5.28
N ALA A 37 -8.47 -24.00 -5.57
CA ALA A 37 -8.88 -23.62 -6.92
C ALA A 37 -7.65 -23.39 -7.83
N PRO A 38 -7.64 -23.96 -9.05
CA PRO A 38 -6.57 -23.70 -10.00
C PRO A 38 -6.57 -22.22 -10.44
N VAL A 39 -5.38 -21.65 -10.67
CA VAL A 39 -5.15 -20.20 -10.94
C VAL A 39 -6.01 -19.62 -12.09
N ASN A 40 -6.40 -20.43 -13.08
CA ASN A 40 -7.20 -20.00 -14.24
C ASN A 40 -8.69 -20.37 -14.12
N TRP A 41 -9.21 -20.53 -12.90
CA TRP A 41 -10.61 -20.88 -12.69
C TRP A 41 -11.52 -19.62 -12.79
N PRO A 42 -12.53 -19.61 -13.69
CA PRO A 42 -13.29 -18.40 -14.01
C PRO A 42 -14.47 -18.10 -13.06
N PHE A 43 -14.71 -18.93 -12.05
CA PHE A 43 -15.85 -18.80 -11.13
C PHE A 43 -15.41 -18.41 -9.71
N GLY A 44 -16.24 -17.64 -9.01
CA GLY A 44 -16.02 -17.19 -7.63
C GLY A 44 -15.19 -15.91 -7.52
N GLN A 45 -15.45 -15.11 -6.48
CA GLN A 45 -14.62 -13.95 -6.16
C GLN A 45 -13.32 -14.42 -5.48
N LYS A 46 -12.21 -13.75 -5.78
CA LYS A 46 -10.94 -14.02 -5.10
C LYS A 46 -11.08 -13.67 -3.63
N THR A 47 -10.71 -14.61 -2.76
CA THR A 47 -10.64 -14.36 -1.33
C THR A 47 -9.73 -13.16 -1.10
N PRO A 48 -10.23 -12.06 -0.51
CA PRO A 48 -9.39 -10.92 -0.21
C PRO A 48 -8.31 -11.38 0.76
N GLU A 49 -7.05 -11.11 0.42
CA GLU A 49 -5.95 -11.33 1.37
C GLU A 49 -6.24 -10.51 2.64
N PRO A 50 -5.89 -11.04 3.83
CA PRO A 50 -6.13 -10.32 5.07
C PRO A 50 -5.45 -8.96 5.01
N ASP A 51 -6.21 -7.90 5.28
CA ASP A 51 -5.69 -6.54 5.31
C ASP A 51 -4.53 -6.47 6.32
N PRO A 52 -3.44 -5.75 6.01
CA PRO A 52 -2.34 -5.59 6.94
C PRO A 52 -2.85 -4.92 8.21
N ASP A 53 -2.42 -5.41 9.38
CA ASP A 53 -2.74 -4.78 10.66
C ASP A 53 -2.03 -3.42 10.74
N LEU A 54 -2.81 -2.34 10.62
CA LEU A 54 -2.32 -0.95 10.65
C LEU A 54 -2.36 -0.35 12.05
N SER A 55 -2.77 -1.10 13.07
CA SER A 55 -3.03 -0.59 14.43
C SER A 55 -1.77 -0.04 15.11
N ASP A 56 -0.60 -0.59 14.78
CA ASP A 56 0.69 -0.18 15.36
C ASP A 56 1.31 1.03 14.64
N MET A 57 0.80 1.43 13.47
CA MET A 57 1.39 2.49 12.66
C MET A 57 0.80 3.85 13.00
N THR A 58 1.67 4.85 13.14
CA THR A 58 1.22 6.23 13.27
C THR A 58 0.63 6.73 11.94
N PRO A 59 -0.34 7.66 11.96
CA PRO A 59 -0.90 8.21 10.73
C PRO A 59 0.15 8.83 9.81
N LEU A 60 1.19 9.45 10.37
CA LEU A 60 2.29 10.02 9.58
C LEU A 60 3.10 8.93 8.87
N ASP A 61 3.40 7.83 9.55
CA ASP A 61 4.17 6.72 8.99
C ASP A 61 3.42 6.04 7.83
N PHE A 62 2.11 5.88 7.97
CA PHE A 62 1.25 5.42 6.88
C PHE A 62 1.34 6.32 5.63
N LEU A 63 1.25 7.65 5.81
CA LEU A 63 1.36 8.59 4.68
C LEU A 63 2.74 8.50 4.00
N LEU A 64 3.80 8.37 4.78
CA LEU A 64 5.15 8.21 4.25
C LEU A 64 5.32 6.89 3.49
N GLN A 65 4.67 5.81 3.93
CA GLN A 65 4.66 4.54 3.23
C GLN A 65 3.91 4.64 1.89
N VAL A 66 2.72 5.25 1.87
CA VAL A 66 1.92 5.47 0.65
C VAL A 66 2.72 6.28 -0.38
N MET A 67 3.45 7.31 0.04
CA MET A 67 4.29 8.12 -0.86
C MET A 67 5.41 7.32 -1.54
N ARG A 68 5.96 6.31 -0.84
CA ARG A 68 7.10 5.50 -1.31
C ARG A 68 6.69 4.30 -2.17
N ASP A 69 5.45 3.86 -2.07
CA ASP A 69 4.98 2.67 -2.80
C ASP A 69 4.72 2.97 -4.29
N PRO A 70 5.48 2.38 -5.24
CA PRO A 70 5.27 2.60 -6.67
C PRO A 70 4.00 1.93 -7.21
N LYS A 71 3.38 1.01 -6.46
CA LYS A 71 2.12 0.35 -6.86
C LYS A 71 0.90 1.25 -6.65
N GLN A 72 1.03 2.31 -5.84
CA GLN A 72 -0.06 3.25 -5.58
C GLN A 72 -0.21 4.24 -6.72
N ALA A 73 -1.46 4.61 -7.00
CA ALA A 73 -1.78 5.64 -7.98
C ALA A 73 -1.09 6.97 -7.62
N GLU A 74 -0.53 7.64 -8.63
CA GLU A 74 0.20 8.91 -8.46
C GLU A 74 -0.63 9.97 -7.71
N ALA A 75 -1.92 10.09 -8.03
CA ALA A 75 -2.82 11.00 -7.33
C ALA A 75 -2.89 10.74 -5.81
N ARG A 76 -2.94 9.46 -5.39
CA ARG A 76 -2.94 9.11 -3.95
C ARG A 76 -1.61 9.47 -3.29
N ARG A 77 -0.49 9.29 -4.00
CA ARG A 77 0.84 9.66 -3.52
C ARG A 77 0.96 11.17 -3.31
N MET A 78 0.46 11.98 -4.24
CA MET A 78 0.44 13.45 -4.12
C MET A 78 -0.44 13.93 -2.96
N GLN A 79 -1.62 13.32 -2.77
CA GLN A 79 -2.49 13.63 -1.64
C GLN A 79 -1.80 13.35 -0.31
N ALA A 80 -1.18 12.17 -0.17
CA ALA A 80 -0.44 11.81 1.03
C ALA A 80 0.71 12.79 1.30
N ALA A 81 1.47 13.15 0.27
CA ALA A 81 2.56 14.13 0.36
C ALA A 81 2.08 15.51 0.85
N THR A 82 0.93 15.96 0.36
CA THR A 82 0.36 17.27 0.73
C THR A 82 -0.04 17.31 2.22
N ILE A 83 -0.62 16.21 2.71
CA ILE A 83 -1.04 16.08 4.11
C ILE A 83 0.19 15.92 5.04
N ALA A 84 1.22 15.21 4.59
CA ALA A 84 2.45 14.97 5.36
C ALA A 84 3.40 16.18 5.38
N ALA A 85 3.39 17.04 4.35
CA ALA A 85 4.25 18.21 4.21
C ALA A 85 4.40 19.08 5.47
N PRO A 86 3.34 19.50 6.19
CA PRO A 86 3.48 20.35 7.37
C PRO A 86 4.23 19.68 8.54
N TYR A 87 4.20 18.35 8.63
CA TYR A 87 4.85 17.61 9.71
C TYR A 87 6.34 17.34 9.43
N VAL A 88 6.73 17.27 8.15
CA VAL A 88 8.13 17.04 7.72
C VAL A 88 8.87 18.36 7.48
N HIS A 89 8.16 19.40 7.03
CA HIS A 89 8.70 20.72 6.73
C HIS A 89 8.00 21.76 7.61
N PRO A 90 8.48 21.98 8.86
CA PRO A 90 7.85 22.95 9.75
C PRO A 90 7.87 24.32 9.08
N LYS A 91 6.73 25.02 9.13
CA LYS A 91 6.66 26.39 8.60
C LYS A 91 7.65 27.26 9.36
N ALA A 92 8.35 28.12 8.62
CA ALA A 92 9.36 29.03 9.17
C ALA A 92 8.81 29.94 10.31
N GLU A 93 7.49 30.11 10.38
CA GLU A 93 6.81 30.88 11.43
C GLU A 93 6.72 30.14 12.78
N GLU A 94 6.57 28.82 12.77
CA GLU A 94 6.52 27.99 13.99
C GLU A 94 7.90 27.75 14.59
N LYS A 95 8.94 27.67 13.74
CA LYS A 95 10.33 27.69 14.19
C LYS A 95 10.69 29.14 14.53
N GLY A 96 10.05 29.69 15.56
CA GLY A 96 10.03 31.11 15.87
C GLY A 96 11.40 31.76 15.80
N LYS A 97 11.46 33.08 15.49
CA LYS A 97 12.69 33.86 15.25
C LYS A 97 13.89 33.55 16.17
N LYS A 98 13.64 33.10 17.40
CA LYS A 98 14.68 32.64 18.35
C LYS A 98 15.39 31.36 17.90
N ALA A 99 14.67 30.32 17.48
CA ALA A 99 15.25 29.06 17.03
C ALA A 99 16.05 29.24 15.73
N ALA A 100 15.52 30.01 14.77
CA ALA A 100 16.24 30.36 13.54
C ALA A 100 17.54 31.14 13.80
N LYS A 101 17.52 32.08 14.76
CA LYS A 101 18.73 32.81 15.19
C LYS A 101 19.74 31.91 15.89
N GLN A 102 19.29 30.97 16.72
CA GLN A 102 20.18 30.02 17.40
C GLN A 102 20.85 29.06 16.41
N GLU A 103 20.11 28.57 15.42
CA GLU A 103 20.64 27.68 14.39
C GLU A 103 21.63 28.42 13.46
N ALA A 104 21.32 29.67 13.10
CA ALA A 104 22.24 30.55 12.37
C ALA A 104 23.50 30.89 13.20
N ALA A 105 23.36 31.16 14.50
CA ALA A 105 24.48 31.42 15.39
C ALA A 105 25.37 30.17 15.60
N ALA A 106 24.77 28.99 15.71
CA ALA A 106 25.50 27.73 15.80
C ALA A 106 26.29 27.44 14.51
N ALA A 107 25.66 27.66 13.35
CA ALA A 107 26.32 27.54 12.05
C ALA A 107 27.50 28.52 11.91
N ALA A 108 27.30 29.79 12.30
CA ALA A 108 28.35 30.81 12.28
C ALA A 108 29.50 30.50 13.26
N GLY A 109 29.19 30.07 14.48
CA GLY A 109 30.19 29.70 15.50
C GLY A 109 31.13 28.59 15.01
N SER A 110 30.60 27.60 14.29
CA SER A 110 31.41 26.51 13.73
C SER A 110 32.46 26.97 12.69
N LYS A 111 32.20 28.10 12.01
CA LYS A 111 33.07 28.66 10.96
C LYS A 111 34.29 29.39 11.54
N PHE A 112 34.16 29.96 12.73
CA PHE A 112 35.22 30.74 13.40
C PHE A 112 36.05 29.92 14.39
N VAL A 113 35.58 28.73 14.81
CA VAL A 113 36.30 27.87 15.77
C VAL A 113 37.44 27.09 15.13
N ARG A 114 37.42 26.84 13.82
CA ARG A 114 38.57 26.26 13.13
C ARG A 114 39.55 27.36 12.77
N PRO A 115 40.80 27.37 13.28
CA PRO A 115 41.82 28.26 12.76
C PRO A 115 42.00 27.91 11.28
N ALA A 116 41.55 28.81 10.40
CA ALA A 116 41.82 28.67 8.97
C ALA A 116 43.34 28.68 8.82
N ALA A 117 43.89 27.63 8.20
CA ALA A 117 45.33 27.55 7.97
C ALA A 117 45.78 28.87 7.33
N PRO A 118 46.80 29.55 7.88
CA PRO A 118 47.16 30.88 7.44
C PRO A 118 47.46 30.86 5.95
N PRO A 119 46.89 31.80 5.16
CA PRO A 119 47.12 31.85 3.73
C PRO A 119 48.63 31.98 3.48
N ARG A 120 49.18 31.04 2.70
CA ARG A 120 50.59 31.07 2.35
C ARG A 120 50.84 32.28 1.46
N LEU A 121 51.68 33.20 1.93
CA LEU A 121 52.20 34.29 1.11
C LEU A 121 53.04 33.69 -0.01
N ALA A 122 52.47 33.59 -1.20
CA ALA A 122 53.22 33.36 -2.42
C ALA A 122 53.81 34.71 -2.87
N ALA A 123 54.83 35.20 -2.17
CA ALA A 123 55.73 36.16 -2.76
C ALA A 123 56.43 35.46 -3.94
N ALA A 124 56.47 36.12 -5.10
CA ALA A 124 57.16 35.61 -6.28
C ALA A 124 58.60 35.21 -5.91
N GLY A 125 58.93 33.91 -5.94
CA GLY A 125 60.33 33.44 -5.89
C GLY A 125 60.79 32.57 -4.71
N GLY A 126 59.91 31.94 -3.93
CA GLY A 126 60.19 30.64 -3.27
C GLY A 126 61.56 30.37 -2.60
N LYS A 127 62.14 31.31 -1.84
CA LYS A 127 63.31 31.04 -0.99
C LYS A 127 62.88 31.02 0.49
N LYS A 128 63.02 29.87 1.15
CA LYS A 128 62.85 29.73 2.61
C LYS A 128 63.99 30.47 3.31
N VAL A 129 63.64 31.35 4.24
CA VAL A 129 64.46 31.73 5.40
C VAL A 129 63.79 31.19 6.65
#